data_AF-A0A0M9E6Q2-F1
#
_entry.id   AF-A0A0M9E6Q2-F1
#
_cell.length_a   1.000
_cell.length_b   1.000
_cell.length_c   1.000
_cell.angle_alpha   90.00
_cell.angle_beta   90.00
_cell.angle_gamma   90.00
#
_symmetry.space_group_name_H-M   'P 1'
#
loop_
_entity.id
_entity.type
_entity.pdbx_description
1 polymer ?
#
loop_
_entity_poly.entity_id
_entity_poly.type
_entity_poly.pdbx_seq_one_letter_code
_entity_poly.pdbx_strand_id
1 'polypeptide(L)'
;EYTPNKGKPTAFVGAPVKDSNGATIGVCAFQLPYEDINAIVQPRTGLGKSGETYLVGYHNNITAFRSDMLTMGNGRYVFGYEIHTEYIDKIIQSMKPFEQVFTDSKGALVMIEAAPLEIKGLHWGIITKMDMEEAIAPKFEHKKSDFYADYIKQ
;
A
#
# COMPACT_ATOMS: atom_id res chain seq x y z
N GLU A 1 11.14 -27.39 10.64
CA GLU A 1 10.23 -26.24 10.70
C GLU A 1 9.08 -26.48 9.75
N TYR A 2 7.84 -26.24 10.19
CA TYR A 2 6.66 -26.30 9.31
C TYR A 2 6.48 -24.91 8.71
N THR A 3 7.08 -24.65 7.56
CA THR A 3 6.94 -23.34 6.90
C THR A 3 5.49 -23.23 6.41
N PRO A 4 4.70 -22.25 6.90
CA PRO A 4 3.34 -22.06 6.41
C PRO A 4 3.34 -21.87 4.89
N ASN A 5 2.35 -22.46 4.22
CA ASN A 5 2.06 -22.26 2.79
C ASN A 5 3.27 -22.41 1.83
N LYS A 6 4.06 -23.49 1.97
CA LYS A 6 5.18 -23.81 1.03
C LYS A 6 6.23 -22.70 0.90
N GLY A 7 6.42 -21.86 1.93
CA GLY A 7 7.38 -20.76 1.92
C GLY A 7 6.85 -19.43 1.37
N LYS A 8 5.54 -19.32 1.12
CA LYS A 8 4.91 -18.05 0.75
C LYS A 8 4.69 -17.15 1.98
N PRO A 9 4.96 -15.84 1.90
CA PRO A 9 4.60 -14.90 2.95
C PRO A 9 3.11 -15.00 3.29
N THR A 10 2.79 -15.18 4.57
CA THR A 10 1.44 -15.47 5.04
C THR A 10 1.20 -14.78 6.37
N ALA A 11 0.04 -14.15 6.54
CA ALA A 11 -0.39 -13.58 7.82
C ALA A 11 -1.46 -14.46 8.48
N PHE A 12 -1.60 -14.38 9.80
CA PHE A 12 -2.61 -15.11 10.56
C PHE A 12 -3.35 -14.19 11.52
N VAL A 13 -4.65 -14.42 11.68
CA VAL A 13 -5.47 -13.81 12.72
C VAL A 13 -5.91 -14.90 13.68
N GLY A 14 -5.60 -14.74 14.97
CA GLY A 14 -5.92 -15.71 16.00
C GLY A 14 -6.94 -15.19 17.01
N ALA A 15 -7.85 -16.05 17.45
CA ALA A 15 -8.74 -15.78 18.58
C ALA A 15 -8.73 -16.97 19.56
N PRO A 16 -8.68 -16.73 20.89
CA PRO A 16 -8.73 -17.80 21.87
C PRO A 16 -10.12 -18.45 21.88
N VAL A 17 -10.15 -19.77 21.90
CA VAL A 17 -11.37 -20.55 22.19
C VAL A 17 -11.42 -20.78 23.69
N LYS A 18 -12.49 -20.33 24.34
CA LYS A 18 -12.65 -20.41 25.79
C LYS A 18 -13.74 -21.43 26.17
N ASP A 19 -13.55 -22.14 27.28
CA ASP A 19 -14.59 -22.98 27.88
C ASP A 19 -15.66 -22.15 28.62
N SER A 20 -16.64 -22.83 29.22
CA SER A 20 -17.71 -22.19 30.00
C SER A 20 -17.22 -21.43 31.23
N ASN A 21 -16.01 -21.72 31.72
CA ASN A 21 -15.39 -21.09 32.88
C ASN A 21 -14.44 -19.94 32.46
N GLY A 22 -14.32 -19.66 31.16
CA GLY A 22 -13.44 -18.63 30.61
C GLY A 22 -11.99 -19.05 30.42
N ALA A 23 -11.64 -20.32 30.66
CA ALA A 23 -10.30 -20.84 30.43
C ALA A 23 -10.06 -21.06 28.94
N THR A 24 -8.89 -20.61 28.43
CA THR A 24 -8.50 -20.83 27.03
C THR A 24 -8.17 -22.31 26.80
N ILE A 25 -8.98 -22.99 26.00
CA ILE A 25 -8.82 -24.42 25.65
C ILE A 25 -8.24 -24.62 24.25
N GLY A 26 -8.04 -23.54 23.49
CA GLY A 26 -7.42 -23.58 22.16
C GLY A 26 -7.33 -22.20 21.51
N VAL A 27 -6.83 -22.18 20.28
CA VAL A 27 -6.78 -20.97 19.44
C VAL A 27 -7.38 -21.32 18.07
N CYS A 28 -8.36 -20.55 17.64
CA CYS A 28 -8.80 -20.55 16.25
C CYS A 28 -7.87 -19.59 15.49
N ALA A 29 -7.19 -20.09 14.47
CA ALA A 29 -6.31 -19.29 13.62
C ALA A 29 -6.85 -19.29 12.19
N PHE A 30 -7.07 -18.10 11.64
CA PHE A 30 -7.40 -17.89 10.24
C PHE A 30 -6.16 -17.43 9.49
N GLN A 31 -5.86 -18.09 8.38
CA GLN A 31 -4.79 -17.68 7.48
C GLN A 31 -5.29 -16.61 6.53
N LEU A 32 -4.57 -15.49 6.43
CA LEU A 32 -4.80 -14.45 5.42
C LEU A 32 -3.80 -14.66 4.26
N PRO A 33 -4.27 -15.10 3.07
CA PRO A 33 -3.47 -15.11 1.86
C PRO A 33 -3.11 -13.67 1.46
N TYR A 34 -1.87 -13.44 1.04
CA TYR A 34 -1.47 -12.10 0.57
C TYR A 34 -2.17 -11.75 -0.75
N GLU A 35 -2.58 -12.76 -1.52
CA GLU A 35 -3.34 -12.59 -2.76
C GLU A 35 -4.67 -11.86 -2.51
N ASP A 36 -5.34 -12.13 -1.38
CA ASP A 36 -6.59 -11.47 -1.00
C ASP A 36 -6.36 -10.00 -0.59
N ILE A 37 -5.25 -9.73 0.11
CA ILE A 37 -4.86 -8.35 0.47
C ILE A 37 -4.59 -7.54 -0.79
N ASN A 38 -3.82 -8.11 -1.73
CA ASN A 38 -3.56 -7.49 -3.04
C ASN A 38 -4.86 -7.20 -3.79
N ALA A 39 -5.80 -8.16 -3.84
CA ALA A 39 -7.08 -7.99 -4.53
C ALA A 39 -7.92 -6.82 -3.97
N ILE A 40 -7.80 -6.52 -2.68
CA ILE A 40 -8.52 -5.41 -2.03
C ILE A 40 -7.88 -4.05 -2.35
N VAL A 41 -6.54 -3.98 -2.34
CA VAL A 41 -5.81 -2.69 -2.39
C VAL A 41 -5.40 -2.29 -3.81
N GLN A 42 -5.25 -3.26 -4.72
CA GLN A 42 -4.83 -3.02 -6.10
C GLN A 42 -5.91 -2.61 -7.12
N PRO A 43 -7.22 -2.48 -6.83
CA PRO A 43 -8.13 -1.83 -7.77
C PRO A 43 -7.67 -0.40 -8.09
N ARG A 44 -7.48 -0.10 -9.39
CA ARG A 44 -6.94 1.18 -9.88
C ARG A 44 -7.95 2.03 -10.65
N THR A 45 -9.22 1.65 -10.58
CA THR A 45 -10.31 2.38 -11.24
C THR A 45 -10.32 3.83 -10.76
N GLY A 46 -10.16 4.79 -11.67
CA GLY A 46 -10.11 6.21 -11.34
C GLY A 46 -8.74 6.76 -10.93
N LEU A 47 -7.70 5.93 -10.86
CA LEU A 47 -6.33 6.36 -10.51
C LEU A 47 -5.44 6.64 -11.73
N GLY A 48 -5.96 6.54 -12.96
CA GLY A 48 -5.15 6.73 -14.16
C GLY A 48 -4.13 5.60 -14.39
N LYS A 49 -3.06 5.89 -15.13
CA LYS A 49 -2.02 4.96 -15.58
C LYS A 49 -0.89 4.77 -14.57
N SER A 50 -0.50 5.85 -13.89
CA SER A 50 0.58 5.86 -12.88
C SER A 50 0.06 5.70 -11.46
N GLY A 51 -1.22 5.99 -11.23
CA GLY A 51 -1.79 5.95 -9.89
C GLY A 51 -1.91 4.52 -9.34
N GLU A 52 -1.51 4.33 -8.10
CA GLU A 52 -1.49 3.04 -7.43
C GLU A 52 -1.60 3.20 -5.91
N THR A 53 -2.25 2.23 -5.27
CA THR A 53 -2.34 2.13 -3.82
C THR A 53 -1.65 0.86 -3.33
N TYR A 54 -0.94 0.94 -2.22
CA TYR A 54 -0.28 -0.20 -1.58
C TYR A 54 -0.17 -0.03 -0.07
N LEU A 55 0.15 -1.13 0.61
CA LEU A 55 0.31 -1.19 2.06
C LEU A 55 1.77 -1.35 2.46
N VAL A 56 2.13 -0.69 3.56
CA VAL A 56 3.42 -0.86 4.26
C VAL A 56 3.16 -1.16 5.73
N GLY A 57 4.04 -1.91 6.36
CA GLY A 57 3.93 -2.24 7.78
C GLY A 57 5.27 -2.25 8.48
N TYR A 58 5.26 -1.81 9.73
CA TYR A 58 6.42 -1.79 10.61
C TYR A 58 6.31 -2.90 11.65
N HIS A 59 7.34 -3.74 11.75
CA HIS A 59 7.42 -4.77 12.77
C HIS A 59 8.89 -5.13 13.04
N ASN A 60 9.28 -5.26 14.31
CA ASN A 60 10.66 -5.58 14.71
C ASN A 60 11.73 -4.69 14.05
N ASN A 61 11.49 -3.38 14.02
CA ASN A 61 12.38 -2.39 13.40
C ASN A 61 12.56 -2.52 11.88
N ILE A 62 11.70 -3.29 11.21
CA ILE A 62 11.71 -3.46 9.75
C ILE A 62 10.43 -2.84 9.19
N THR A 63 10.60 -1.91 8.26
CA THR A 63 9.51 -1.40 7.40
C THR A 63 9.50 -2.19 6.10
N ALA A 64 8.39 -2.86 5.82
CA ALA A 64 8.27 -3.69 4.62
C ALA A 64 6.88 -3.59 4.01
N PHE A 65 6.79 -3.89 2.72
CA PHE A 65 5.53 -3.98 2.01
C PHE A 65 4.59 -5.03 2.63
N ARG A 66 3.28 -4.74 2.60
CA ARG A 66 2.17 -5.61 3.00
C ARG A 66 1.18 -5.86 1.86
N SER A 67 1.51 -5.36 0.67
CA SER A 67 0.91 -5.69 -0.62
C SER A 67 1.99 -5.51 -1.70
N ASP A 68 1.77 -6.02 -2.90
CA ASP A 68 2.70 -5.79 -4.01
C ASP A 68 2.52 -4.39 -4.61
N MET A 69 3.60 -3.82 -5.11
CA MET A 69 3.64 -2.58 -5.89
C MET A 69 3.93 -2.93 -7.36
N LEU A 70 3.03 -2.57 -8.25
CA LEU A 70 3.00 -2.97 -9.66
C LEU A 70 3.56 -1.90 -10.59
N THR A 71 3.56 -0.63 -10.19
CA THR A 71 3.98 0.48 -11.08
C THR A 71 5.49 0.68 -11.16
N MET A 72 6.27 0.16 -10.20
CA MET A 72 7.72 0.36 -10.14
C MET A 72 8.47 -0.90 -9.68
N GLY A 73 9.80 -0.87 -9.78
CA GLY A 73 10.67 -1.93 -9.27
C GLY A 73 10.71 -3.20 -10.12
N ASN A 74 10.07 -3.22 -11.30
CA ASN A 74 10.04 -4.36 -12.22
C ASN A 74 9.61 -5.67 -11.51
N GLY A 75 8.62 -5.58 -10.63
CA GLY A 75 8.10 -6.73 -9.84
C GLY A 75 8.95 -7.11 -8.62
N ARG A 76 9.99 -6.34 -8.28
CA ARG A 76 10.80 -6.57 -7.07
C ARG A 76 10.08 -6.21 -5.78
N TYR A 77 9.19 -5.23 -5.83
CA TYR A 77 8.48 -4.71 -4.67
C TYR A 77 7.23 -5.54 -4.40
N VAL A 78 7.46 -6.67 -3.72
CA VAL A 78 6.43 -7.65 -3.34
C VAL A 78 6.22 -7.65 -1.83
N PHE A 79 5.17 -8.32 -1.36
CA PHE A 79 4.91 -8.52 0.07
C PHE A 79 6.18 -8.94 0.83
N GLY A 80 6.48 -8.24 1.92
CA GLY A 80 7.64 -8.51 2.77
C GLY A 80 8.95 -7.89 2.30
N TYR A 81 8.99 -7.26 1.12
CA TYR A 81 10.16 -6.51 0.66
C TYR A 81 10.39 -5.29 1.56
N GLU A 82 11.61 -5.17 2.10
CA GLU A 82 12.02 -4.05 2.96
C GLU A 82 12.19 -2.77 2.13
N ILE A 83 11.61 -1.68 2.60
CA ILE A 83 11.56 -0.43 1.84
C ILE A 83 11.65 0.79 2.75
N HIS A 84 12.51 1.72 2.34
CA HIS A 84 12.69 3.01 2.99
C HIS A 84 12.64 4.11 1.92
N THR A 85 11.69 5.02 2.10
CA THR A 85 11.56 6.26 1.34
C THR A 85 11.07 7.33 2.30
N GLU A 86 11.31 8.59 1.98
CA GLU A 86 10.93 9.71 2.86
C GLU A 86 9.46 9.65 3.30
N TYR A 87 8.54 9.40 2.36
CA TYR A 87 7.11 9.34 2.67
C TYR A 87 6.68 8.05 3.36
N ILE A 88 7.34 6.90 3.09
CA ILE A 88 7.10 5.65 3.81
C ILE A 88 7.54 5.78 5.27
N ASP A 89 8.74 6.31 5.50
CA ASP A 89 9.25 6.50 6.86
C ASP A 89 8.39 7.53 7.60
N LYS A 90 7.95 8.59 6.91
CA LYS A 90 7.02 9.58 7.48
C LYS A 90 5.70 8.96 7.94
N ILE A 91 5.03 8.11 7.14
CA ILE A 91 3.76 7.50 7.57
C ILE A 91 3.98 6.54 8.75
N ILE A 92 5.04 5.75 8.71
CA ILE A 92 5.37 4.79 9.78
C ILE A 92 5.72 5.50 11.09
N GLN A 93 6.46 6.61 11.04
CA GLN A 93 6.87 7.35 12.24
C GLN A 93 5.73 8.19 12.81
N SER A 94 5.00 8.89 11.95
CA SER A 94 3.96 9.84 12.40
C SER A 94 2.65 9.16 12.75
N MET A 95 2.32 8.05 12.08
CA MET A 95 1.00 7.41 12.12
C MET A 95 -0.15 8.40 12.01
N LYS A 96 0.02 9.40 11.12
CA LYS A 96 -0.96 10.45 10.85
C LYS A 96 -1.14 10.58 9.33
N PRO A 97 -2.37 10.89 8.89
CA PRO A 97 -2.60 11.13 7.48
C PRO A 97 -1.81 12.34 6.99
N PHE A 98 -1.32 12.27 5.75
CA PHE A 98 -0.74 13.41 5.06
C PHE A 98 -0.89 13.29 3.55
N GLU A 99 -0.84 14.44 2.89
CA GLU A 99 -0.74 14.60 1.45
C GLU A 99 0.48 15.48 1.16
N GLN A 100 1.37 15.04 0.27
CA GLN A 100 2.54 15.83 -0.11
C GLN A 100 3.16 15.30 -1.42
N VAL A 101 3.86 16.19 -2.14
CA VAL A 101 4.66 15.83 -3.32
C VAL A 101 6.08 15.47 -2.89
N PHE A 102 6.60 14.39 -3.47
CA PHE A 102 7.97 13.91 -3.28
C PHE A 102 8.65 13.68 -4.63
N THR A 103 9.95 13.44 -4.59
CA THR A 103 10.72 13.01 -5.76
C THR A 103 11.00 11.52 -5.65
N ASP A 104 10.71 10.76 -6.71
CA ASP A 104 11.00 9.34 -6.77
C ASP A 104 12.49 9.05 -7.03
N SER A 105 12.87 7.76 -7.06
CA SER A 105 14.25 7.34 -7.30
C SER A 105 14.77 7.62 -8.72
N LYS A 106 13.90 8.03 -9.64
CA LYS A 106 14.23 8.41 -11.02
C LYS A 106 14.21 9.93 -11.24
N GLY A 107 13.95 10.72 -10.20
CA GLY A 107 13.86 12.18 -10.28
C GLY A 107 12.49 12.71 -10.72
N ALA A 108 11.48 11.85 -10.89
CA ALA A 108 10.13 12.26 -11.23
C ALA A 108 9.38 12.72 -9.97
N LEU A 109 8.51 13.72 -10.13
CA LEU A 109 7.64 14.18 -9.06
C LEU A 109 6.45 13.23 -8.92
N VAL A 110 6.19 12.79 -7.69
CA VAL A 110 5.07 11.92 -7.33
C VAL A 110 4.23 12.57 -6.25
N MET A 111 2.92 12.59 -6.44
CA MET A 111 1.97 12.99 -5.41
C MET A 111 1.68 11.78 -4.52
N ILE A 112 1.73 11.99 -3.21
CA ILE A 112 1.49 10.95 -2.21
C ILE A 112 0.33 11.39 -1.32
N GLU A 113 -0.64 10.50 -1.15
CA GLU A 113 -1.63 10.54 -0.09
C GLU A 113 -1.44 9.29 0.78
N ALA A 114 -1.23 9.48 2.07
CA ALA A 114 -0.97 8.38 2.99
C ALA A 114 -1.80 8.52 4.27
N ALA A 115 -2.22 7.38 4.83
CA ALA A 115 -2.96 7.32 6.08
C ALA A 115 -2.62 6.06 6.88
N PRO A 116 -2.71 6.09 8.22
CA PRO A 116 -2.58 4.90 9.04
C PRO A 116 -3.81 4.00 8.84
N LEU A 117 -3.61 2.68 8.90
CA LEU A 117 -4.69 1.71 8.86
C LEU A 117 -5.01 1.25 10.29
N GLU A 118 -6.22 1.54 10.77
CA GLU A 118 -6.61 1.29 12.17
C GLU A 118 -6.99 -0.18 12.42
N ILE A 119 -6.01 -1.08 12.40
CA ILE A 119 -6.17 -2.47 12.82
C ILE A 119 -5.41 -2.70 14.12
N LYS A 120 -6.13 -3.15 15.16
CA LYS A 120 -5.54 -3.41 16.48
C LYS A 120 -4.34 -4.36 16.38
N GLY A 121 -3.20 -3.92 16.90
CA GLY A 121 -1.96 -4.70 16.94
C GLY A 121 -1.15 -4.68 15.64
N LEU A 122 -1.59 -3.96 14.60
CA LEU A 122 -0.84 -3.75 13.38
C LEU A 122 -0.41 -2.28 13.27
N HIS A 123 0.84 -2.08 12.88
CA HIS A 123 1.41 -0.75 12.62
C HIS A 123 1.57 -0.55 11.13
N TRP A 124 0.44 -0.37 10.43
CA TRP A 124 0.38 -0.35 8.97
C TRP A 124 -0.05 1.02 8.46
N GLY A 125 0.48 1.39 7.29
CA GLY A 125 0.05 2.55 6.51
C GLY A 125 -0.46 2.12 5.14
N ILE A 126 -1.46 2.83 4.65
CA ILE A 126 -1.91 2.79 3.26
C ILE A 126 -1.36 4.02 2.54
N ILE A 127 -0.82 3.81 1.34
CA ILE A 127 -0.22 4.86 0.53
C ILE A 127 -0.82 4.77 -0.86
N THR A 128 -1.39 5.87 -1.33
CA THR A 128 -1.73 6.10 -2.73
C THR A 128 -0.71 7.05 -3.32
N LYS A 129 -0.17 6.70 -4.48
CA LYS A 129 0.75 7.56 -5.22
C LYS A 129 0.27 7.75 -6.66
N MET A 130 0.67 8.86 -7.29
CA MET A 130 0.47 9.12 -8.71
C MET A 130 1.61 9.97 -9.25
N ASP A 131 2.01 9.78 -10.51
CA ASP A 131 2.97 10.66 -11.15
C ASP A 131 2.34 12.04 -11.35
N MET A 132 3.04 13.09 -10.90
CA MET A 132 2.49 14.44 -10.91
C MET A 132 2.21 14.94 -12.34
N GLU A 133 3.01 14.51 -13.33
CA GLU A 133 2.79 14.84 -14.74
C GLU A 133 1.42 14.37 -15.24
N GLU A 134 0.99 13.15 -14.86
CA GLU A 134 -0.32 12.64 -15.22
C GLU A 134 -1.45 13.38 -14.50
N ALA A 135 -1.25 13.70 -13.23
CA ALA A 135 -2.25 14.37 -12.41
C ALA A 135 -2.57 15.78 -12.92
N ILE A 136 -1.56 16.53 -13.39
CA ILE A 136 -1.75 17.89 -13.90
C ILE A 136 -2.15 17.91 -15.38
N ALA A 137 -1.77 16.90 -16.16
CA ALA A 137 -2.12 16.79 -17.58
C ALA A 137 -2.93 15.52 -17.87
N PRO A 138 -4.17 15.41 -17.34
CA PRO A 138 -5.00 14.23 -17.57
C PRO A 138 -5.34 14.13 -19.07
N LYS A 139 -4.85 13.08 -19.72
CA LYS A 139 -5.16 12.78 -21.12
C LYS A 139 -6.54 12.13 -21.18
N PHE A 140 -7.56 12.90 -21.51
CA PHE A 140 -8.88 12.34 -21.81
C PHE A 140 -8.80 11.56 -23.13
N GLU A 141 -9.12 10.26 -23.12
CA GLU A 141 -9.11 9.37 -24.29
C GLU A 141 -9.96 9.86 -25.49
N HIS A 142 -10.77 10.90 -25.30
CA HIS A 142 -11.64 11.48 -26.33
C HIS A 142 -11.30 12.92 -26.75
N LYS A 143 -10.18 13.50 -26.30
CA LYS A 143 -9.74 14.83 -26.76
C LYS A 143 -8.28 14.83 -27.20
N LYS A 144 -8.04 15.37 -28.41
CA LYS A 144 -6.72 15.59 -29.01
C LYS A 144 -5.99 16.83 -28.44
N SER A 145 -6.54 17.52 -27.45
CA SER A 145 -5.91 18.69 -26.82
C SER A 145 -5.70 18.50 -25.33
N ASP A 146 -4.50 18.84 -24.86
CA ASP A 146 -4.15 18.94 -23.45
C ASP A 146 -5.03 20.01 -22.78
N PHE A 147 -5.47 19.75 -21.54
CA PHE A 147 -6.36 20.64 -20.77
C PHE A 147 -5.86 22.09 -20.71
N TYR A 148 -4.55 22.30 -20.58
CA TYR A 148 -3.94 23.63 -20.57
C TYR A 148 -3.88 24.31 -21.95
N ALA A 149 -3.84 23.55 -23.05
CA ALA A 149 -3.88 24.11 -24.40
C ALA A 149 -5.25 24.73 -24.72
N ASP A 150 -6.31 24.24 -24.07
CA ASP A 150 -7.65 24.79 -24.20
C ASP A 150 -7.82 26.07 -23.36
N TYR A 151 -7.12 26.20 -22.22
CA TYR A 151 -7.22 27.37 -21.34
C TYR A 151 -6.45 28.60 -21.87
N ILE A 152 -5.34 28.39 -22.60
CA ILE A 152 -4.56 29.47 -23.21
C ILE A 152 -5.26 30.06 -24.46
N LYS A 153 -6.28 29.38 -24.99
CA LYS A 153 -7.04 29.81 -26.19
C LYS A 153 -8.31 30.61 -25.89
N GLN A 154 -8.59 30.96 -24.64
CA GLN A 154 -9.68 31.87 -24.25
C GLN A 154 -9.20 33.31 -24.07
#